data_AF-A0A059EYH7-F1
#
_entry.id   AF-A0A059EYH7-F1
#
_cell.length_a   1.000
_cell.length_b   1.000
_cell.length_c   1.000
_cell.angle_alpha   90.00
_cell.angle_beta   90.00
_cell.angle_gamma   90.00
#
_symmetry.space_group_name_H-M   'P 1'
#
loop_
_entity.id
_entity.type
_entity.pdbx_description
1 polymer ?
#
loop_
_entity_poly.entity_id
_entity_poly.type
_entity_poly.pdbx_seq_one_letter_code
_entity_poly.pdbx_strand_id
1 'polypeptide(L)'
;MQQSSEDEINIDRKNLMLSKKIDEQTDKINRTKNKEKQSKKRKLSSEDDIHKNRNLKTKENKMDYHLKSQEFVSQMRDIVIQDNENNEQNKPATNKLSQLDNLYKTCVNIKLQPTLIENDILSVIKMWLEPLPDKTLPNVLIRKTLLQLLLNMKIKTQDLKNSQIGKIIHFYSLNPNEIPEIKKVANFLIQKWCKIILTDEKREEEF
;
A
#
# COMPACT_ATOMS: atom_id res chain seq x y z
N MET A 1 -6.10 57.62 77.17
CA MET A 1 -6.46 57.06 75.85
C MET A 1 -5.19 56.69 75.06
N GLN A 2 -4.41 55.70 75.51
CA GLN A 2 -3.18 55.30 74.80
C GLN A 2 -3.02 53.78 74.60
N GLN A 3 -4.00 52.96 75.03
CA GLN A 3 -3.95 51.50 74.82
C GLN A 3 -4.63 51.02 73.53
N SER A 4 -5.38 51.86 72.82
CA SER A 4 -6.09 51.47 71.58
C SER A 4 -5.19 51.44 70.34
N SER A 5 -3.96 51.96 70.43
CA SER A 5 -3.07 52.18 69.28
C SER A 5 -2.06 51.06 69.07
N GLU A 6 -1.68 50.34 70.13
CA GLU A 6 -0.67 49.28 70.06
C GLU A 6 -1.25 47.94 69.58
N ASP A 7 -2.52 47.67 69.89
CA ASP A 7 -3.21 46.45 69.48
C ASP A 7 -3.50 46.41 67.96
N GLU A 8 -3.88 47.56 67.36
CA GLU A 8 -4.09 47.67 65.91
C GLU A 8 -2.78 47.42 65.12
N ILE A 9 -1.66 47.97 65.60
CA ILE A 9 -0.33 47.79 64.97
C ILE A 9 0.13 46.32 65.03
N ASN A 10 -0.23 45.59 66.09
CA ASN A 10 0.16 44.19 66.27
C ASN A 10 -0.69 43.25 65.40
N ILE A 11 -1.99 43.54 65.25
CA ILE A 11 -2.89 42.84 64.33
C ILE A 11 -2.42 43.00 62.88
N ASP A 12 -2.04 44.21 62.47
CA ASP A 12 -1.53 44.47 61.12
C ASP A 12 -0.21 43.74 60.82
N ARG A 13 0.71 43.67 61.79
CA ARG A 13 1.95 42.89 61.64
C ARG A 13 1.69 41.40 61.49
N LYS A 14 0.73 40.85 62.24
CA LYS A 14 0.37 39.42 62.16
C LYS A 14 -0.31 39.09 60.84
N ASN A 15 -1.19 39.97 60.35
CA ASN A 15 -1.83 39.85 59.04
C ASN A 15 -0.80 39.95 57.91
N LEU A 16 0.19 40.85 58.03
CA LEU A 16 1.30 40.98 57.07
C LEU A 16 2.23 39.75 57.07
N MET A 17 2.41 39.07 58.20
CA MET A 17 3.15 37.80 58.24
C MET A 17 2.35 36.63 57.66
N LEU A 18 1.03 36.59 57.87
CA LEU A 18 0.16 35.57 57.27
C LEU A 18 0.08 35.74 55.74
N SER A 19 -0.06 36.96 55.24
CA SER A 19 -0.10 37.22 53.79
C SER A 19 1.21 36.76 53.12
N LYS A 20 2.36 37.09 53.69
CA LYS A 20 3.67 36.63 53.19
C LYS A 20 3.80 35.10 53.17
N LYS A 21 3.26 34.38 54.16
CA LYS A 21 3.27 32.90 54.16
C LYS A 21 2.34 32.32 53.10
N ILE A 22 1.19 32.94 52.85
CA ILE A 22 0.27 32.53 51.79
C ILE A 22 0.89 32.78 50.42
N ASP A 23 1.57 33.91 50.23
CA ASP A 23 2.29 34.24 48.99
C ASP A 23 3.44 33.25 48.73
N GLU A 24 4.23 32.89 49.75
CA GLU A 24 5.28 31.87 49.60
C GLU A 24 4.74 30.46 49.29
N GLN A 25 3.57 30.10 49.83
CA GLN A 25 2.94 28.81 49.53
C GLN A 25 2.33 28.78 48.13
N THR A 26 1.69 29.87 47.71
CA THR A 26 1.11 29.99 46.35
C THR A 26 2.20 29.96 45.29
N ASP A 27 3.36 30.58 45.53
CA ASP A 27 4.53 30.51 44.64
C ASP A 27 5.10 29.10 44.51
N LYS A 28 5.18 28.35 45.61
CA LYS A 28 5.64 26.94 45.57
C LYS A 28 4.70 26.05 44.76
N ILE A 29 3.38 26.22 44.93
CA ILE A 29 2.36 25.47 44.18
C ILE A 29 2.38 25.83 42.69
N ASN A 30 2.60 27.11 42.35
CA ASN A 30 2.69 27.54 40.96
C ASN A 30 3.95 27.01 40.27
N ARG A 31 5.08 26.92 40.99
CA ARG A 31 6.33 26.33 40.49
C ARG A 31 6.21 24.83 40.19
N THR A 32 5.52 24.05 41.03
CA THR A 32 5.31 22.62 40.78
C THR A 32 4.35 22.36 39.62
N LYS A 33 3.24 23.10 39.53
CA LYS A 33 2.29 23.00 38.41
C LYS A 33 2.94 23.34 37.05
N ASN A 34 3.86 24.32 37.01
CA ASN A 34 4.57 24.65 35.77
C ASN A 34 5.57 23.58 35.34
N LYS A 35 6.25 22.91 36.27
CA LYS A 35 7.16 21.79 35.96
C LYS A 35 6.42 20.57 35.40
N GLU A 36 5.23 20.25 35.91
CA GLU A 36 4.40 19.17 35.35
C GLU A 36 3.81 19.51 33.97
N LYS A 37 3.41 20.77 33.75
CA LYS A 37 2.93 21.22 32.42
C LYS A 37 4.05 21.20 31.37
N GLN A 38 5.27 21.61 31.71
CA GLN A 38 6.41 21.56 30.79
C GLN A 38 6.86 20.13 30.46
N SER A 39 6.86 19.22 31.45
CA SER A 39 7.23 17.81 31.21
C SER A 39 6.18 17.06 30.39
N LYS A 40 4.88 17.30 30.59
CA LYS A 40 3.82 16.77 29.72
C LYS A 40 3.88 17.33 28.30
N LYS A 41 4.15 18.64 28.14
CA LYS A 41 4.26 19.28 26.81
C LYS A 41 5.48 18.79 26.01
N ARG A 42 6.61 18.50 26.68
CA ARG A 42 7.80 17.90 26.05
C ARG A 42 7.59 16.44 25.65
N LYS A 43 6.86 15.65 26.45
CA LYS A 43 6.51 14.26 26.09
C LYS A 43 5.54 14.20 24.90
N LEU A 44 4.52 15.07 24.90
CA LEU A 44 3.53 15.13 23.81
C LEU A 44 4.15 15.59 22.48
N SER A 45 5.05 16.59 22.48
CA SER A 45 5.72 17.02 21.25
C SER A 45 6.66 15.94 20.69
N SER A 46 7.33 15.19 21.58
CA SER A 46 8.25 14.12 21.17
C SER A 46 7.51 12.97 20.48
N GLU A 47 6.35 12.57 20.98
CA GLU A 47 5.53 11.52 20.38
C GLU A 47 4.92 11.95 19.04
N ASP A 48 4.41 13.19 18.96
CA ASP A 48 3.85 13.77 17.73
C ASP A 48 4.91 13.93 16.62
N ASP A 49 6.12 14.36 16.96
CA ASP A 49 7.23 14.50 16.02
C ASP A 49 7.74 13.14 15.52
N ILE A 50 7.76 12.11 16.39
CA ILE A 50 8.07 10.73 15.99
C ILE A 50 6.98 10.18 15.04
N HIS A 51 5.70 10.43 15.33
CA HIS A 51 4.59 9.99 14.47
C HIS A 51 4.59 10.71 13.12
N LYS A 52 4.87 12.02 13.09
CA LYS A 52 5.03 12.78 11.85
C LYS A 52 6.21 12.29 11.02
N ASN A 53 7.38 12.08 11.63
CA ASN A 53 8.58 11.59 10.93
C ASN A 53 8.38 10.15 10.42
N ARG A 54 7.71 9.29 11.19
CA ARG A 54 7.32 7.94 10.74
C ARG A 54 6.35 8.00 9.56
N ASN A 55 5.34 8.88 9.60
CA ASN A 55 4.38 9.07 8.51
C ASN A 55 5.05 9.62 7.24
N LEU A 56 6.00 10.55 7.36
CA LEU A 56 6.79 11.08 6.24
C LEU A 56 7.63 9.98 5.58
N LYS A 57 8.40 9.21 6.36
CA LYS A 57 9.18 8.06 5.84
C LYS A 57 8.30 6.99 5.19
N THR A 58 7.09 6.78 5.73
CA THR A 58 6.14 5.82 5.16
C THR A 58 5.59 6.31 3.81
N LYS A 59 5.35 7.62 3.67
CA LYS A 59 4.95 8.24 2.40
C LYS A 59 6.09 8.23 1.38
N GLU A 60 7.32 8.56 1.78
CA GLU A 60 8.51 8.50 0.93
C GLU A 60 8.75 7.07 0.40
N ASN A 61 8.69 6.06 1.28
CA ASN A 61 8.80 4.66 0.88
C ASN A 61 7.67 4.24 -0.08
N LYS A 62 6.43 4.72 0.14
CA LYS A 62 5.31 4.42 -0.77
C LYS A 62 5.53 5.05 -2.16
N MET A 63 6.06 6.27 -2.20
CA MET A 63 6.38 6.97 -3.46
C MET A 63 7.49 6.25 -4.23
N ASP A 64 8.53 5.80 -3.53
CA ASP A 64 9.61 4.99 -4.10
C ASP A 64 9.09 3.69 -4.73
N TYR A 65 8.20 2.97 -4.03
CA TYR A 65 7.56 1.78 -4.59
C TYR A 65 6.68 2.07 -5.80
N HIS A 66 5.98 3.20 -5.83
CA HIS A 66 5.12 3.56 -6.95
C HIS A 66 5.95 3.87 -8.20
N LEU A 67 7.01 4.67 -8.08
CA LEU A 67 7.91 4.98 -9.19
C LEU A 67 8.57 3.70 -9.73
N LYS A 68 9.10 2.87 -8.83
CA LYS A 68 9.69 1.57 -9.20
C LYS A 68 8.70 0.65 -9.91
N SER A 69 7.44 0.63 -9.45
CA SER A 69 6.39 -0.17 -10.08
C SER A 69 6.04 0.35 -11.47
N GLN A 70 5.96 1.67 -11.64
CA GLN A 70 5.70 2.31 -12.93
C GLN A 70 6.80 1.98 -13.95
N GLU A 71 8.07 2.18 -13.58
CA GLU A 71 9.22 1.85 -14.42
C GLU A 71 9.21 0.38 -14.82
N PHE A 72 8.97 -0.50 -13.84
CA PHE A 72 8.89 -1.94 -14.07
C PHE A 72 7.77 -2.33 -15.03
N VAL A 73 6.56 -1.79 -14.85
CA VAL A 73 5.42 -2.05 -15.75
C VAL A 73 5.73 -1.56 -17.17
N SER A 74 6.36 -0.39 -17.31
CA SER A 74 6.78 0.12 -18.62
C SER A 74 7.74 -0.84 -19.30
N GLN A 75 8.80 -1.26 -18.60
CA GLN A 75 9.78 -2.21 -19.14
C GLN A 75 9.12 -3.53 -19.58
N MET A 76 8.22 -4.08 -18.75
CA MET A 76 7.51 -5.32 -19.08
C MET A 76 6.58 -5.18 -20.29
N ARG A 77 6.03 -3.97 -20.53
CA ARG A 77 5.23 -3.66 -21.72
C ARG A 77 6.11 -3.57 -22.96
N ASP A 78 7.24 -2.87 -22.87
CA ASP A 78 8.19 -2.69 -23.98
C ASP A 78 8.73 -4.04 -24.47
N ILE A 79 8.97 -4.99 -23.55
CA ILE A 79 9.37 -6.36 -23.88
C ILE A 79 8.34 -7.07 -24.76
N VAL A 80 7.03 -6.90 -24.49
CA VAL A 80 5.98 -7.51 -25.32
C VAL A 80 5.99 -6.89 -26.71
N ILE A 81 6.04 -5.56 -26.78
CA ILE A 81 6.03 -4.81 -28.04
C ILE A 81 7.21 -5.27 -28.90
N GLN A 82 8.41 -5.30 -28.34
CA GLN A 82 9.63 -5.70 -29.04
C GLN A 82 9.58 -7.16 -29.51
N ASP A 83 9.07 -8.08 -28.69
CA ASP A 83 8.92 -9.48 -29.12
C ASP A 83 7.86 -9.64 -30.22
N ASN A 84 6.78 -8.86 -30.19
CA ASN A 84 5.75 -8.88 -31.22
C ASN A 84 6.31 -8.32 -32.55
N GLU A 85 7.04 -7.21 -32.50
CA GLU A 85 7.74 -6.65 -33.66
C GLU A 85 8.75 -7.65 -34.25
N ASN A 86 9.52 -8.33 -33.39
CA ASN A 86 10.44 -9.38 -33.84
C ASN A 86 9.66 -10.53 -34.50
N ASN A 87 8.54 -10.97 -33.93
CA ASN A 87 7.71 -12.03 -34.50
C ASN A 87 7.17 -11.64 -35.89
N GLU A 88 6.64 -10.43 -36.06
CA GLU A 88 6.17 -9.91 -37.36
C GLU A 88 7.28 -9.85 -38.40
N GLN A 89 8.50 -9.53 -37.97
CA GLN A 89 9.69 -9.50 -38.82
C GLN A 89 10.35 -10.88 -39.01
N ASN A 90 9.74 -11.97 -38.52
CA ASN A 90 10.30 -13.33 -38.53
C ASN A 90 11.68 -13.45 -37.85
N LYS A 91 11.93 -12.60 -36.85
CA LYS A 91 13.12 -12.62 -35.99
C LYS A 91 12.82 -13.37 -34.69
N PRO A 92 13.85 -13.96 -34.03
CA PRO A 92 13.68 -14.57 -32.72
C PRO A 92 13.15 -13.58 -31.67
N ALA A 93 12.04 -13.93 -31.03
CA ALA A 93 11.35 -13.15 -30.00
C ALA A 93 11.55 -13.80 -28.62
N THR A 94 12.75 -13.63 -28.05
CA THR A 94 13.16 -14.33 -26.82
C THR A 94 13.11 -13.47 -25.56
N ASN A 95 12.72 -12.19 -25.65
CA ASN A 95 12.82 -11.25 -24.53
C ASN A 95 11.82 -11.59 -23.42
N LYS A 96 10.60 -12.03 -23.76
CA LYS A 96 9.65 -12.51 -22.74
C LYS A 96 10.21 -13.69 -21.95
N LEU A 97 10.88 -14.64 -22.61
CA LEU A 97 11.47 -15.80 -21.93
C LEU A 97 12.60 -15.39 -20.99
N SER A 98 13.47 -14.45 -21.40
CA SER A 98 14.58 -14.00 -20.57
C SER A 98 14.11 -13.22 -19.34
N GLN A 99 12.99 -12.49 -19.43
CA GLN A 99 12.46 -11.64 -18.36
C GLN A 99 11.38 -12.31 -17.51
N LEU A 100 10.98 -13.54 -17.82
CA LEU A 100 9.89 -14.24 -17.14
C LEU A 100 10.15 -14.45 -15.63
N ASP A 101 11.38 -14.80 -15.24
CA ASP A 101 11.75 -15.00 -13.83
C ASP A 101 11.73 -13.67 -13.04
N ASN A 102 12.21 -12.59 -13.66
CA ASN A 102 12.15 -11.24 -13.10
C ASN A 102 10.70 -10.77 -12.90
N LEU A 103 9.85 -10.98 -13.92
CA LEU A 103 8.40 -10.73 -13.86
C LEU A 103 7.75 -11.47 -12.70
N TYR A 104 7.99 -12.79 -12.60
CA TYR A 104 7.42 -13.60 -11.54
C TYR A 104 7.86 -13.12 -10.14
N LYS A 105 9.17 -12.99 -9.91
CA LYS A 105 9.74 -12.60 -8.61
C LYS A 105 9.24 -11.22 -8.14
N THR A 106 9.11 -10.28 -9.06
CA THR A 106 8.64 -8.93 -8.75
C THR A 106 7.15 -8.91 -8.40
N CYS A 107 6.31 -9.63 -9.15
CA CYS A 107 4.87 -9.67 -8.92
C CYS A 107 4.45 -10.47 -7.66
N VAL A 108 5.24 -11.46 -7.23
CA VAL A 108 4.98 -12.17 -5.96
C VAL A 108 5.42 -11.39 -4.72
N ASN A 109 6.20 -10.32 -4.88
CA ASN A 109 6.61 -9.49 -3.76
C ASN A 109 5.42 -8.73 -3.17
N ILE A 110 4.97 -9.16 -1.99
CA ILE A 110 3.79 -8.63 -1.29
C ILE A 110 3.88 -7.11 -1.06
N LYS A 111 5.09 -6.54 -0.91
CA LYS A 111 5.26 -5.09 -0.70
C LYS A 111 5.02 -4.28 -1.97
N LEU A 112 5.40 -4.82 -3.13
CA LEU A 112 5.28 -4.15 -4.44
C LEU A 112 3.95 -4.47 -5.14
N GLN A 113 3.32 -5.60 -4.83
CA GLN A 113 2.11 -6.05 -5.50
C GLN A 113 0.98 -4.98 -5.53
N PRO A 114 0.68 -4.23 -4.45
CA PRO A 114 -0.35 -3.19 -4.51
C PRO A 114 -0.03 -2.10 -5.53
N THR A 115 1.20 -1.56 -5.51
CA THR A 115 1.63 -0.50 -6.44
C THR A 115 1.78 -1.00 -7.87
N LEU A 116 2.11 -2.28 -8.07
CA LEU A 116 2.12 -2.90 -9.41
C LEU A 116 0.71 -3.00 -10.00
N ILE A 117 -0.29 -3.39 -9.19
CA ILE A 117 -1.69 -3.47 -9.61
C ILE A 117 -2.23 -2.07 -9.90
N GLU A 118 -1.94 -1.08 -9.05
CA GLU A 118 -2.29 0.33 -9.27
C GLU A 118 -1.70 0.87 -10.59
N ASN A 119 -0.52 0.38 -11.00
CA ASN A 119 0.15 0.73 -12.26
C ASN A 119 -0.24 -0.18 -13.44
N ASP A 120 -1.31 -0.96 -13.34
CA ASP A 120 -1.87 -1.75 -14.44
C ASP A 120 -0.96 -2.90 -14.95
N ILE A 121 -0.20 -3.54 -14.05
CA ILE A 121 0.59 -4.74 -14.38
C ILE A 121 -0.27 -5.88 -14.95
N LEU A 122 -1.55 -5.97 -14.57
CA LEU A 122 -2.44 -7.05 -15.03
C LEU A 122 -2.73 -6.93 -16.52
N SER A 123 -2.84 -5.71 -17.07
CA SER A 123 -2.94 -5.52 -18.52
C SER A 123 -1.67 -5.94 -19.25
N VAL A 124 -0.50 -5.72 -18.65
CA VAL A 124 0.76 -6.22 -19.22
C VAL A 124 0.82 -7.74 -19.18
N ILE A 125 0.44 -8.38 -18.06
CA ILE A 125 0.35 -9.85 -17.98
C ILE A 125 -0.65 -10.39 -19.01
N LYS A 126 -1.77 -9.70 -19.25
CA LYS A 126 -2.70 -10.04 -20.32
C LYS A 126 -1.99 -10.02 -21.69
N MET A 127 -1.25 -8.95 -22.00
CA MET A 127 -0.49 -8.84 -23.26
C MET A 127 0.56 -9.96 -23.42
N TRP A 128 1.22 -10.38 -22.33
CA TRP A 128 2.16 -11.51 -22.35
C TRP A 128 1.50 -12.86 -22.67
N LEU A 129 0.20 -12.98 -22.40
CA LEU A 129 -0.60 -14.18 -22.57
C LEU A 129 -1.42 -14.18 -23.86
N GLU A 130 -1.60 -13.04 -24.51
CA GLU A 130 -2.31 -12.93 -25.78
C GLU A 130 -1.56 -13.68 -26.91
N PRO A 131 -2.28 -14.22 -27.91
CA PRO A 131 -1.66 -14.81 -29.09
C PRO A 131 -0.70 -13.81 -29.77
N LEU A 132 0.39 -14.34 -30.32
CA LEU A 132 1.37 -13.57 -31.07
C LEU A 132 0.77 -13.07 -32.40
N PRO A 133 1.42 -12.10 -33.07
CA PRO A 133 0.99 -11.63 -34.39
C PRO A 133 0.80 -12.75 -35.44
N ASP A 134 1.63 -13.80 -35.38
CA ASP A 134 1.50 -15.01 -36.19
C ASP A 134 0.36 -15.98 -35.76
N LYS A 135 -0.45 -15.58 -34.76
CA LYS A 135 -1.56 -16.32 -34.15
C LYS A 135 -1.15 -17.53 -33.31
N THR A 136 0.14 -17.74 -33.11
CA THR A 136 0.62 -18.79 -32.19
C THR A 136 0.44 -18.37 -30.74
N LEU A 137 0.40 -19.35 -29.84
CA LEU A 137 0.37 -19.06 -28.41
C LEU A 137 1.79 -18.76 -27.90
N PRO A 138 1.93 -17.86 -26.91
CA PRO A 138 3.22 -17.64 -26.25
C PRO A 138 3.74 -18.92 -25.63
N ASN A 139 5.05 -19.04 -25.50
CA ASN A 139 5.71 -20.27 -25.04
C ASN A 139 5.03 -20.88 -23.81
N VAL A 140 4.90 -22.22 -23.79
CA VAL A 140 4.25 -22.99 -22.71
C VAL A 140 4.74 -22.59 -21.31
N LEU A 141 6.04 -22.31 -21.17
CA LEU A 141 6.64 -21.88 -19.91
C LEU A 141 6.11 -20.52 -19.43
N ILE A 142 5.93 -19.56 -20.34
CA ILE A 142 5.31 -18.26 -20.05
C ILE A 142 3.89 -18.48 -19.55
N ARG A 143 3.10 -19.26 -20.30
CA ARG A 143 1.69 -19.53 -19.96
C ARG A 143 1.55 -20.18 -18.58
N LYS A 144 2.30 -21.26 -18.34
CA LYS A 144 2.29 -21.98 -17.06
C LYS A 144 2.69 -21.06 -15.91
N THR A 145 3.77 -20.30 -16.06
CA THR A 145 4.30 -19.42 -15.01
C THR A 145 3.35 -18.27 -14.68
N LEU A 146 2.79 -17.61 -15.69
CA LEU A 146 1.89 -16.46 -15.48
C LEU A 146 0.53 -16.88 -14.93
N LEU A 147 -0.03 -18.02 -15.35
CA LEU A 147 -1.26 -18.53 -14.75
C LEU A 147 -1.05 -18.89 -13.27
N GLN A 148 0.09 -19.47 -12.92
CA GLN A 148 0.45 -19.74 -11.52
C GLN A 148 0.67 -18.46 -10.72
N LEU A 149 1.30 -17.44 -11.32
CA LEU A 149 1.45 -16.13 -10.70
C LEU A 149 0.10 -15.52 -10.33
N LEU A 150 -0.86 -15.54 -11.27
CA LEU A 150 -2.21 -14.99 -11.06
C LEU A 150 -2.98 -15.69 -9.94
N LEU A 151 -2.72 -16.96 -9.66
CA LEU A 151 -3.31 -17.66 -8.51
C LEU A 151 -2.86 -17.08 -7.18
N ASN A 152 -1.60 -16.62 -7.11
CA ASN A 152 -0.94 -16.14 -5.90
C ASN A 152 -1.15 -14.64 -5.64
N MET A 153 -1.63 -13.89 -6.65
CA MET A 153 -1.89 -12.46 -6.51
C MET A 153 -3.23 -12.18 -5.82
N LYS A 154 -3.27 -11.10 -5.02
CA LYS A 154 -4.50 -10.58 -4.40
C LYS A 154 -5.19 -9.61 -5.37
N ILE A 155 -6.02 -10.14 -6.24
CA ILE A 155 -6.73 -9.39 -7.30
C ILE A 155 -8.18 -9.15 -6.86
N LYS A 156 -8.65 -7.90 -6.97
CA LYS A 156 -10.04 -7.48 -6.66
C LYS A 156 -10.88 -7.35 -7.92
N THR A 157 -12.20 -7.22 -7.75
CA THR A 157 -13.16 -7.03 -8.85
C THR A 157 -12.82 -5.85 -9.76
N GLN A 158 -12.42 -4.70 -9.20
CA GLN A 158 -12.05 -3.52 -9.99
C GLN A 158 -10.80 -3.76 -10.83
N ASP A 159 -9.80 -4.45 -10.29
CA ASP A 159 -8.55 -4.78 -11.00
C ASP A 159 -8.83 -5.68 -12.22
N LEU A 160 -9.79 -6.61 -12.09
CA LEU A 160 -10.26 -7.46 -13.20
C LEU A 160 -11.01 -6.66 -14.26
N LYS A 161 -11.90 -5.76 -13.84
CA LYS A 161 -12.68 -4.89 -14.74
C LYS A 161 -11.75 -3.97 -15.55
N ASN A 162 -10.79 -3.34 -14.89
CA ASN A 162 -9.86 -2.40 -15.51
C ASN A 162 -8.93 -3.09 -16.51
N SER A 163 -8.30 -4.21 -16.12
CA SER A 163 -7.32 -4.90 -16.98
C SER A 163 -7.96 -5.77 -18.07
N GLN A 164 -9.20 -6.21 -17.84
CA GLN A 164 -9.92 -7.19 -18.67
C GLN A 164 -9.17 -8.52 -18.83
N ILE A 165 -8.26 -8.85 -17.91
CA ILE A 165 -7.46 -10.09 -17.95
C ILE A 165 -8.32 -11.36 -17.90
N GLY A 166 -9.53 -11.27 -17.33
CA GLY A 166 -10.49 -12.39 -17.34
C GLY A 166 -10.79 -12.92 -18.75
N LYS A 167 -10.77 -12.07 -19.78
CA LYS A 167 -11.03 -12.47 -21.17
C LYS A 167 -9.97 -13.44 -21.69
N ILE A 168 -8.68 -13.13 -21.49
CA ILE A 168 -7.59 -14.00 -21.96
C ILE A 168 -7.54 -15.33 -21.18
N ILE A 169 -7.82 -15.29 -19.88
CA ILE A 169 -7.89 -16.52 -19.06
C ILE A 169 -9.08 -17.39 -19.51
N HIS A 170 -10.20 -16.78 -19.86
CA HIS A 170 -11.34 -17.51 -20.40
C HIS A 170 -11.02 -18.16 -21.75
N PHE A 171 -10.31 -17.45 -22.63
CA PHE A 171 -9.79 -18.02 -23.88
C PHE A 171 -8.94 -19.27 -23.61
N TYR A 172 -8.01 -19.25 -22.65
CA TYR A 172 -7.23 -20.43 -22.28
C TYR A 172 -8.08 -21.58 -21.73
N SER A 173 -9.14 -21.26 -20.97
CA SER A 173 -10.03 -22.29 -20.43
C SER A 173 -10.79 -23.06 -21.52
N LEU A 174 -11.11 -22.39 -22.64
CA LEU A 174 -11.88 -22.96 -23.74
C LEU A 174 -11.00 -23.55 -24.85
N ASN A 175 -9.79 -23.04 -25.06
CA ASN A 175 -8.94 -23.40 -26.20
C ASN A 175 -8.69 -24.93 -26.31
N PRO A 176 -9.15 -25.61 -27.37
CA PRO A 176 -8.96 -27.05 -27.53
C PRO A 176 -7.50 -27.47 -27.70
N ASN A 177 -6.66 -26.57 -28.22
CA ASN A 177 -5.25 -26.82 -28.50
C ASN A 177 -4.33 -26.53 -27.30
N GLU A 178 -4.91 -26.16 -26.15
CA GLU A 178 -4.14 -25.91 -24.94
C GLU A 178 -3.92 -27.20 -24.13
N ILE A 179 -2.79 -27.25 -23.44
CA ILE A 179 -2.35 -28.32 -22.57
C ILE A 179 -3.34 -28.49 -21.40
N PRO A 180 -3.77 -29.73 -21.07
CA PRO A 180 -4.77 -29.99 -20.04
C PRO A 180 -4.47 -29.34 -18.68
N GLU A 181 -3.21 -29.34 -18.25
CA GLU A 181 -2.78 -28.72 -16.99
C GLU A 181 -3.01 -27.21 -16.99
N ILE A 182 -2.73 -26.52 -18.10
CA ILE A 182 -2.94 -25.08 -18.25
C ILE A 182 -4.44 -24.78 -18.27
N LYS A 183 -5.24 -25.58 -18.99
CA LYS A 183 -6.71 -25.45 -19.00
C LYS A 183 -7.31 -25.61 -17.60
N LYS A 184 -6.82 -26.57 -16.80
CA LYS A 184 -7.27 -26.77 -15.42
C LYS A 184 -7.03 -25.53 -14.56
N VAL A 185 -5.83 -24.95 -14.65
CA VAL A 185 -5.50 -23.72 -13.90
C VAL A 185 -6.35 -22.54 -14.36
N ALA A 186 -6.54 -22.38 -15.67
CA ALA A 186 -7.38 -21.32 -16.23
C ALA A 186 -8.84 -21.42 -15.74
N ASN A 187 -9.42 -22.63 -15.79
CA ASN A 187 -10.77 -22.88 -15.27
C ASN A 187 -10.89 -22.54 -13.78
N PHE A 188 -9.90 -22.90 -12.98
CA PHE A 188 -9.88 -22.57 -11.56
C PHE A 188 -9.80 -21.05 -11.33
N LEU A 189 -8.98 -20.33 -12.09
CA LEU A 189 -8.91 -18.85 -12.03
C LEU A 189 -10.26 -18.22 -12.35
N ILE A 190 -10.94 -18.67 -13.41
CA ILE A 190 -12.27 -18.18 -13.77
C ILE A 190 -13.26 -18.40 -12.62
N GLN A 191 -13.34 -19.61 -12.06
CA GLN A 191 -14.23 -19.90 -10.93
C GLN A 191 -13.92 -19.04 -9.70
N LYS A 192 -12.62 -18.88 -9.37
CA LYS A 192 -12.15 -18.03 -8.27
C LYS A 192 -12.60 -16.58 -8.46
N TRP A 193 -12.40 -16.02 -9.65
CA TRP A 193 -12.73 -14.63 -9.95
C TRP A 193 -14.23 -14.39 -10.09
N CYS A 194 -15.00 -15.31 -10.69
CA CYS A 194 -16.46 -15.25 -10.68
C CYS A 194 -17.01 -15.20 -9.25
N LYS A 195 -16.46 -16.02 -8.34
CA LYS A 195 -16.86 -15.98 -6.92
C LYS A 195 -16.57 -14.62 -6.28
N ILE A 196 -15.42 -14.01 -6.57
CA ILE A 196 -15.06 -12.68 -6.04
C ILE A 196 -16.05 -11.63 -6.54
N ILE A 197 -16.35 -11.62 -7.84
CA ILE A 197 -17.29 -10.67 -8.45
C ILE A 197 -18.68 -10.80 -7.82
N LEU A 198 -19.22 -12.02 -7.76
CA LEU A 198 -20.55 -12.28 -7.18
C LEU A 198 -20.62 -11.93 -5.69
N THR A 199 -19.52 -12.06 -4.96
CA THR A 199 -19.46 -11.71 -3.54
C THR A 199 -19.41 -10.19 -3.35
N ASP A 200 -18.74 -9.46 -4.25
CA ASP A 200 -18.69 -8.01 -4.20
C ASP A 200 -20.03 -7.39 -4.61
N GLU A 201 -20.71 -7.93 -5.64
CA GLU A 201 -22.04 -7.46 -6.07
C GLU A 201 -23.09 -7.59 -4.96
N LYS A 202 -23.14 -8.73 -4.27
CA LYS A 202 -24.05 -8.92 -3.12
C LYS A 202 -23.82 -7.93 -1.99
N ARG A 203 -22.57 -7.50 -1.79
CA ARG A 203 -22.24 -6.51 -0.77
C ARG A 203 -22.77 -5.13 -1.14
N GLU A 204 -22.77 -4.78 -2.43
CA GLU A 204 -23.29 -3.49 -2.91
C GLU A 204 -24.82 -3.41 -2.80
N GLU A 205 -25.54 -4.53 -2.93
CA GLU A 205 -27.01 -4.61 -2.79
C GLU A 205 -27.52 -4.49 -1.34
N GLU A 206 -26.65 -4.69 -0.34
CA GLU A 206 -26.99 -4.62 1.08
C GLU A 206 -26.90 -3.19 1.69
N PHE A 207 -26.55 -2.18 0.88
CA PHE A 207 -26.44 -0.76 1.28
C PHE A 207 -27.37 0.15 0.45
#